data_AF-A0A7J4UP64-F1
#
_entry.id   AF-A0A7J4UP64-F1
#
_cell.length_a   1.000
_cell.length_b   1.000
_cell.length_c   1.000
_cell.angle_alpha   90.00
_cell.angle_beta   90.00
_cell.angle_gamma   90.00
#
_symmetry.space_group_name_H-M   'P 1'
#
loop_
_entity.id
_entity.type
_entity.pdbx_description
1 polymer ?
#
loop_
_entity_poly.entity_id
_entity_poly.type
_entity_poly.pdbx_seq_one_letter_code
_entity_poly.pdbx_strand_id
1 'polypeptide(L)'
;MTQKDLEDTLKEKVTPLLEETMEKSLGVSIPKMEKDITDKLTTPFLDIYVSFDLPFSKAKKEFKKQFLKKELRMHVGNISELAKDLGLDRRSIHRVIKDLEISMDDFRKVDAKERYKEGLVDSAIRSGMEGYREILRPEKLEDMYQEVPKLSRNIAKLLPHAHLTWKEAEREFEKQFLGHALKEHDGSVSKAAHQLQIRVETLHRKIKKLGLK
;
A
#
# COMPACT_ATOMS: atom_id res chain seq x y z
N MET A 1 -15.41 -5.94 3.75
CA MET A 1 -14.82 -5.69 5.07
C MET A 1 -14.23 -4.29 5.06
N THR A 2 -14.50 -3.50 6.09
CA THR A 2 -14.30 -2.05 6.12
C THR A 2 -12.91 -1.70 6.67
N GLN A 3 -12.40 -0.49 6.40
CA GLN A 3 -11.20 0.05 7.07
C GLN A 3 -11.23 -0.15 8.58
N LYS A 4 -12.43 -0.14 9.18
CA LYS A 4 -12.67 -0.39 10.60
C LYS A 4 -12.19 -1.78 11.05
N ASP A 5 -12.43 -2.82 10.25
CA ASP A 5 -11.99 -4.19 10.58
C ASP A 5 -10.46 -4.31 10.57
N LEU A 6 -9.78 -3.54 9.70
CA LEU A 6 -8.33 -3.47 9.65
C LEU A 6 -7.76 -2.70 10.85
N GLU A 7 -8.33 -1.54 11.17
CA GLU A 7 -7.92 -0.74 12.34
C GLU A 7 -8.13 -1.50 13.65
N ASP A 8 -9.25 -2.21 13.79
CA ASP A 8 -9.56 -3.01 14.97
C ASP A 8 -8.60 -4.19 15.08
N THR A 9 -8.31 -4.90 13.98
CA THR A 9 -7.32 -6.00 13.98
C THR A 9 -5.91 -5.51 14.32
N LEU A 10 -5.52 -4.33 13.82
CA LEU A 10 -4.22 -3.74 14.10
C LEU A 10 -4.09 -3.41 15.60
N LYS A 11 -5.11 -2.77 16.19
CA LYS A 11 -5.10 -2.43 17.63
C LYS A 11 -5.19 -3.64 18.54
N GLU A 12 -6.07 -4.59 18.24
CA GLU A 12 -6.35 -5.72 19.14
C GLU A 12 -5.33 -6.85 19.05
N LYS A 13 -4.69 -7.04 17.89
CA LYS A 13 -3.83 -8.21 17.65
C LYS A 13 -2.42 -7.86 17.23
N VAL A 14 -2.21 -6.77 16.49
CA VAL A 14 -0.87 -6.41 15.98
C VAL A 14 -0.09 -5.58 16.99
N THR A 15 -0.71 -4.59 17.63
CA THR A 15 -0.07 -3.79 18.68
C THR A 15 0.49 -4.64 19.83
N PRO A 16 -0.26 -5.60 20.42
CA PRO A 16 0.27 -6.42 21.51
C PRO A 16 1.46 -7.31 21.07
N LEU A 17 1.46 -7.81 19.82
CA LEU A 17 2.57 -8.59 19.29
C LEU A 17 3.83 -7.73 19.07
N LEU A 18 3.66 -6.47 18.65
CA LEU A 18 4.75 -5.52 18.52
C LEU A 18 5.34 -5.18 19.88
N GLU A 19 4.48 -4.87 20.86
CA GLU A 19 4.86 -4.57 22.24
C GLU A 19 5.67 -5.72 22.85
N GLU A 20 5.15 -6.95 22.81
CA GLU A 20 5.83 -8.14 23.34
C GLU A 20 7.21 -8.36 22.66
N THR A 21 7.29 -8.17 21.34
CA THR A 21 8.54 -8.35 20.60
C THR A 21 9.55 -7.25 20.93
N MET A 22 9.11 -6.00 21.08
CA MET A 22 9.96 -4.88 21.48
C MET A 22 10.47 -5.04 22.90
N GLU A 23 9.64 -5.43 23.86
CA GLU A 23 10.07 -5.70 25.22
C GLU A 23 11.12 -6.81 25.26
N LYS A 24 10.92 -7.88 24.48
CA LYS A 24 11.87 -8.99 24.40
C LYS A 24 13.22 -8.57 23.80
N SER A 25 13.23 -7.83 22.70
CA SER A 25 14.46 -7.50 21.97
C SER A 25 15.14 -6.22 22.49
N LEU A 26 14.36 -5.15 22.67
CA LEU A 26 14.84 -3.84 23.10
C LEU A 26 14.86 -3.68 24.63
N GLY A 27 14.14 -4.52 25.37
CA GLY A 27 13.97 -4.40 26.83
C GLY A 27 12.91 -3.38 27.24
N VAL A 28 12.34 -2.65 26.28
CA VAL A 28 11.31 -1.62 26.47
C VAL A 28 10.39 -1.57 25.25
N SER A 29 9.12 -1.26 25.45
CA SER A 29 8.23 -0.82 24.38
C SER A 29 8.48 0.64 24.03
N ILE A 30 8.40 0.97 22.74
CA ILE A 30 8.49 2.34 22.23
C ILE A 30 7.16 2.66 21.52
N PRO A 31 6.18 3.28 22.20
CA PRO A 31 4.85 3.52 21.64
C PRO A 31 4.86 4.31 20.31
N LYS A 32 5.85 5.18 20.12
CA LYS A 32 6.02 5.91 18.86
C LYS A 32 6.43 4.98 17.71
N MET A 33 7.31 4.00 17.97
CA MET A 33 7.73 3.03 16.96
C MET A 33 6.59 2.08 16.62
N GLU A 34 5.83 1.63 17.62
CA GLU A 34 4.62 0.83 17.41
C GLU A 34 3.63 1.58 16.52
N LYS A 35 3.38 2.86 16.83
CA LYS A 35 2.53 3.70 16.01
C LYS A 35 3.07 3.85 14.58
N ASP A 36 4.35 4.14 14.42
CA ASP A 36 4.96 4.32 13.08
C ASP A 36 4.88 3.03 12.25
N ILE A 37 5.12 1.86 12.86
CA ILE A 37 4.95 0.55 12.20
C ILE A 37 3.48 0.31 11.88
N THR A 38 2.58 0.55 12.84
CA THR A 38 1.15 0.34 12.65
C THR A 38 0.61 1.26 11.57
N ASP A 39 1.05 2.53 11.52
CA ASP A 39 0.72 3.52 10.49
C ASP A 39 1.19 3.04 9.10
N LYS A 40 2.37 2.43 9.01
CA LYS A 40 2.85 1.79 7.76
C LYS A 40 2.01 0.57 7.36
N LEU A 41 1.40 -0.13 8.31
CA LEU A 41 0.51 -1.27 8.06
C LEU A 41 -0.94 -0.85 7.77
N THR A 42 -1.46 0.24 8.37
CA THR A 42 -2.79 0.82 8.10
C THR A 42 -2.82 1.54 6.78
N THR A 43 -1.74 2.19 6.36
CA THR A 43 -1.66 2.90 5.08
C THR A 43 -1.63 1.84 3.98
N PRO A 44 -2.79 1.42 3.46
CA PRO A 44 -2.91 0.07 3.01
C PRO A 44 -2.41 0.00 1.58
N PHE A 45 -1.38 -0.81 1.37
CA PHE A 45 -1.25 -1.64 0.18
C PHE A 45 -1.14 -0.91 -1.18
N LEU A 46 -1.07 0.41 -1.23
CA LEU A 46 -0.67 1.19 -2.40
C LEU A 46 0.81 1.54 -2.33
N ASP A 47 1.65 0.60 -1.89
CA ASP A 47 3.10 0.64 -2.11
C ASP A 47 3.43 0.38 -3.60
N ILE A 48 2.62 0.98 -4.45
CA ILE A 48 2.75 1.05 -5.88
C ILE A 48 3.45 2.37 -6.10
N TYR A 49 4.77 2.31 -6.09
CA TYR A 49 5.57 3.45 -6.47
C TYR A 49 5.26 3.80 -7.92
N VAL A 50 4.80 5.04 -8.14
CA VAL A 50 4.67 5.63 -9.46
C VAL A 50 5.47 6.92 -9.44
N SER A 51 6.43 7.04 -10.36
CA SER A 51 7.20 8.28 -10.50
C SER A 51 6.26 9.45 -10.78
N PHE A 52 6.43 10.52 -10.01
CA PHE A 52 5.69 11.78 -10.15
C PHE A 52 6.14 12.60 -11.36
N ASP A 53 7.27 12.24 -11.97
CA ASP A 53 7.80 12.85 -13.20
C ASP A 53 7.04 12.41 -14.45
N LEU A 54 6.21 11.36 -14.32
CA LEU A 54 5.43 10.84 -15.44
C LEU A 54 4.17 11.67 -15.69
N PRO A 55 3.76 11.84 -16.97
CA PRO A 55 2.46 12.39 -17.32
C PRO A 55 1.34 11.63 -16.62
N PHE A 56 0.28 12.32 -16.18
CA PHE A 56 -0.79 11.75 -15.37
C PHE A 56 -1.43 10.50 -16.02
N SER A 57 -1.58 10.50 -17.34
CA SER A 57 -2.12 9.34 -18.08
C SER A 57 -1.23 8.11 -17.97
N LYS A 58 0.10 8.29 -18.10
CA LYS A 58 1.08 7.20 -17.98
C LYS A 58 1.19 6.72 -16.54
N ALA A 59 1.28 7.65 -15.59
CA ALA A 59 1.30 7.36 -14.16
C ALA A 59 0.07 6.54 -13.74
N LYS A 60 -1.12 6.96 -14.20
CA LYS A 60 -2.37 6.23 -13.94
C LYS A 60 -2.40 4.83 -14.57
N LYS A 61 -1.83 4.66 -15.77
CA LYS A 61 -1.73 3.34 -16.41
C LYS A 61 -0.80 2.41 -15.64
N GLU A 62 0.36 2.92 -15.21
CA GLU A 62 1.33 2.14 -14.43
C GLU A 62 0.76 1.76 -13.06
N PHE A 63 0.13 2.70 -12.37
CA PHE A 63 -0.60 2.45 -11.13
C PHE A 63 -1.58 1.28 -11.28
N LYS A 64 -2.45 1.33 -12.29
CA LYS A 64 -3.44 0.27 -12.56
C LYS A 64 -2.80 -1.08 -12.82
N LYS A 65 -1.67 -1.11 -13.53
CA LYS A 65 -0.94 -2.33 -13.85
C LYS A 65 -0.39 -2.97 -12.58
N GLN A 66 0.29 -2.19 -11.76
CA GLN A 66 0.86 -2.68 -10.51
C GLN A 66 -0.23 -3.07 -9.50
N PHE A 67 -1.29 -2.29 -9.40
CA PHE A 67 -2.46 -2.60 -8.57
C PHE A 67 -3.09 -3.93 -8.98
N LEU A 68 -3.37 -4.11 -10.27
CA LEU A 68 -3.97 -5.36 -10.73
C LEU A 68 -3.04 -6.56 -10.53
N LYS A 69 -1.72 -6.42 -10.77
CA LYS A 69 -0.75 -7.49 -10.50
C LYS A 69 -0.73 -7.88 -9.02
N LYS A 70 -0.79 -6.89 -8.13
CA LYS A 70 -0.85 -7.11 -6.69
C LYS A 70 -2.12 -7.87 -6.30
N GLU A 71 -3.28 -7.42 -6.74
CA GLU A 71 -4.55 -8.08 -6.45
C GLU A 71 -4.61 -9.49 -7.06
N LEU A 72 -4.08 -9.68 -8.28
CA LEU A 72 -3.96 -11.01 -8.88
C LEU A 72 -3.10 -11.96 -8.04
N ARG A 73 -1.99 -11.49 -7.44
CA ARG A 73 -1.18 -12.30 -6.50
C ARG A 73 -1.99 -12.65 -5.24
N MET A 74 -2.73 -11.69 -4.70
CA MET A 74 -3.54 -11.87 -3.50
C MET A 74 -4.69 -12.85 -3.70
N HIS A 75 -5.17 -12.99 -4.93
CA HIS A 75 -6.20 -13.95 -5.32
C HIS A 75 -5.67 -15.21 -6.00
N VAL A 76 -4.34 -15.40 -6.09
CA VAL A 76 -3.71 -16.57 -6.75
C VAL A 76 -4.22 -16.75 -8.20
N GLY A 77 -4.51 -15.64 -8.87
CA GLY A 77 -5.09 -15.62 -10.22
C GLY A 77 -6.58 -15.98 -10.30
N ASN A 78 -7.31 -16.07 -9.19
CA ASN A 78 -8.77 -16.28 -9.17
C ASN A 78 -9.53 -15.02 -9.61
N ILE A 79 -9.78 -14.91 -10.92
CA ILE A 79 -10.46 -13.77 -11.54
C ILE A 79 -11.90 -13.60 -11.02
N SER A 80 -12.58 -14.70 -10.64
CA SER A 80 -13.98 -14.64 -10.21
C SER A 80 -14.13 -13.98 -8.84
N GLU A 81 -13.21 -14.28 -7.93
CA GLU A 81 -13.14 -13.68 -6.60
C GLU A 81 -12.64 -12.23 -6.68
N LEU A 82 -11.54 -12.02 -7.42
CA LEU A 82 -10.99 -10.69 -7.70
C LEU A 82 -12.03 -9.72 -8.26
N ALA A 83 -12.86 -10.17 -9.20
CA ALA A 83 -13.91 -9.35 -9.79
C ALA A 83 -14.93 -8.87 -8.75
N LYS A 84 -15.34 -9.74 -7.82
CA LYS A 84 -16.27 -9.38 -6.74
C LYS A 84 -15.65 -8.32 -5.84
N ASP A 85 -14.39 -8.52 -5.45
CA ASP A 85 -13.71 -7.66 -4.50
C ASP A 85 -13.37 -6.29 -5.09
N LEU A 86 -13.03 -6.25 -6.39
CA LEU A 86 -12.79 -4.99 -7.11
C LEU A 86 -14.07 -4.25 -7.51
N GLY A 87 -15.24 -4.87 -7.36
CA GLY A 87 -16.51 -4.32 -7.82
C GLY A 87 -16.58 -4.19 -9.35
N LEU A 88 -15.93 -5.11 -10.07
CA LEU A 88 -15.87 -5.17 -11.53
C LEU A 88 -16.50 -6.47 -12.04
N ASP A 89 -16.93 -6.47 -13.30
CA ASP A 89 -17.30 -7.73 -13.95
C ASP A 89 -16.06 -8.47 -14.45
N ARG A 90 -16.16 -9.80 -14.56
CA ARG A 90 -15.03 -10.65 -15.00
C ARG A 90 -14.50 -10.26 -16.39
N ARG A 91 -15.38 -9.84 -17.32
CA ARG A 91 -14.95 -9.44 -18.67
C ARG A 91 -14.13 -8.16 -18.62
N SER A 92 -14.50 -7.21 -17.77
CA SER A 92 -13.70 -6.01 -17.51
C SER A 92 -12.32 -6.37 -16.98
N ILE A 93 -12.21 -7.30 -16.02
CA ILE A 93 -10.90 -7.76 -15.53
C ILE A 93 -10.06 -8.36 -16.66
N HIS A 94 -10.63 -9.26 -17.48
CA HIS A 94 -9.92 -9.83 -18.64
C HIS A 94 -9.48 -8.78 -19.65
N ARG A 95 -10.33 -7.78 -19.93
CA ARG A 95 -9.99 -6.68 -20.83
C ARG A 95 -8.81 -5.87 -20.26
N VAL A 96 -8.85 -5.53 -18.98
CA VAL A 96 -7.77 -4.78 -18.31
C VAL A 96 -6.46 -5.58 -18.29
N ILE A 97 -6.50 -6.90 -18.03
CA ILE A 97 -5.31 -7.77 -18.09
C ILE A 97 -4.68 -7.71 -19.49
N LYS A 98 -5.50 -7.77 -20.54
CA LYS A 98 -5.05 -7.70 -21.93
C LYS A 98 -4.48 -6.31 -22.28
N ASP A 99 -5.20 -5.25 -21.93
CA ASP A 99 -4.81 -3.85 -22.21
C ASP A 99 -3.53 -3.42 -21.49
N LEU A 100 -3.23 -4.06 -20.35
CA LEU A 100 -2.03 -3.80 -19.53
C LEU A 100 -0.91 -4.83 -19.74
N GLU A 101 -1.12 -5.80 -20.65
CA GLU A 101 -0.16 -6.85 -21.02
C GLU A 101 0.37 -7.61 -19.78
N ILE A 102 -0.56 -8.07 -18.93
CA ILE A 102 -0.23 -8.80 -17.71
C ILE A 102 -0.23 -10.32 -18.00
N SER A 103 0.91 -10.98 -17.78
CA SER A 103 1.01 -12.44 -17.86
C SER A 103 0.38 -13.09 -16.63
N MET A 104 -0.51 -14.07 -16.84
CA MET A 104 -1.24 -14.75 -15.76
C MET A 104 -0.44 -15.91 -15.14
N ASP A 105 0.59 -16.39 -15.82
CA ASP A 105 1.33 -17.59 -15.44
C ASP A 105 2.12 -17.38 -14.14
N ASP A 106 2.44 -16.12 -13.82
CA ASP A 106 3.20 -15.74 -12.62
C ASP A 106 2.36 -15.81 -11.32
N PHE A 107 1.03 -15.94 -11.40
CA PHE A 107 0.15 -15.76 -10.25
C PHE A 107 -0.49 -17.04 -9.70
N ARG A 108 -0.38 -18.17 -10.41
CA ARG A 108 -1.11 -19.42 -10.08
C ARG A 108 -0.43 -20.30 -9.02
N LYS A 109 0.56 -19.80 -8.29
CA LYS A 109 1.27 -20.55 -7.23
C LYS A 109 0.72 -20.18 -5.85
N VAL A 110 0.15 -21.15 -5.13
CA VAL A 110 -0.50 -20.94 -3.82
C VAL A 110 0.47 -20.37 -2.78
N ASP A 111 1.71 -20.84 -2.75
CA ASP A 111 2.77 -20.32 -1.86
C ASP A 111 3.09 -18.84 -2.10
N ALA A 112 2.72 -18.27 -3.25
CA ALA A 112 3.01 -16.89 -3.58
C ALA A 112 2.17 -15.89 -2.75
N LYS A 113 0.97 -16.27 -2.30
CA LYS A 113 0.08 -15.37 -1.55
C LYS A 113 0.60 -15.10 -0.14
N GLU A 114 0.91 -16.15 0.62
CA GLU A 114 1.42 -16.03 1.98
C GLU A 114 2.79 -15.35 2.00
N ARG A 115 3.72 -15.81 1.16
CA ARG A 115 5.05 -15.19 1.03
C ARG A 115 4.99 -13.73 0.61
N TYR A 116 4.03 -13.35 -0.25
CA TYR A 116 3.88 -11.96 -0.66
C TYR A 116 3.36 -11.09 0.49
N LYS A 117 2.37 -11.54 1.26
CA LYS A 117 1.91 -10.82 2.46
C LYS A 117 3.03 -10.67 3.48
N GLU A 118 3.75 -11.75 3.76
CA GLU A 118 4.87 -11.76 4.70
C GLU A 118 5.93 -10.74 4.30
N GLY A 119 6.30 -10.69 3.02
CA GLY A 119 7.28 -9.72 2.51
C GLY A 119 6.82 -8.26 2.62
N LEU A 120 5.52 -7.98 2.41
CA LEU A 120 4.99 -6.63 2.61
C LEU A 120 5.07 -6.19 4.07
N VAL A 121 4.71 -7.08 4.99
CA VAL A 121 4.76 -6.81 6.43
C VAL A 121 6.19 -6.63 6.90
N ASP A 122 7.12 -7.49 6.45
CA ASP A 122 8.55 -7.38 6.76
C ASP A 122 9.11 -6.02 6.31
N SER A 123 8.84 -5.62 5.06
CA SER A 123 9.25 -4.31 4.54
C SER A 123 8.67 -3.15 5.34
N ALA A 124 7.39 -3.21 5.70
CA ALA A 124 6.73 -2.17 6.49
C ALA A 124 7.35 -2.03 7.89
N ILE A 125 7.63 -3.16 8.57
CA ILE A 125 8.27 -3.15 9.89
C ILE A 125 9.69 -2.58 9.78
N ARG A 126 10.49 -3.04 8.82
CA ARG A 126 11.87 -2.55 8.65
C ARG A 126 11.91 -1.05 8.34
N SER A 127 11.04 -0.58 7.45
CA SER A 127 10.92 0.84 7.12
C SER A 127 10.46 1.67 8.32
N GLY A 128 9.53 1.16 9.14
CA GLY A 128 9.10 1.80 10.38
C GLY A 128 10.23 1.92 11.41
N MET A 129 11.14 0.94 11.45
CA MET A 129 12.28 0.93 12.37
C MET A 129 13.47 1.80 11.92
N GLU A 130 13.60 2.07 10.62
CA GLU A 130 14.78 2.75 10.05
C GLU A 130 15.05 4.12 10.68
N GLY A 131 13.98 4.88 10.99
CA GLY A 131 14.08 6.19 11.65
C GLY A 131 14.62 6.17 13.08
N TYR A 132 14.75 4.98 13.69
CA TYR A 132 15.24 4.80 15.06
C TYR A 132 16.69 4.32 15.12
N ARG A 133 17.32 4.08 13.97
CA ARG A 133 18.68 3.54 13.88
C ARG A 133 19.74 4.42 14.56
N GLU A 134 19.54 5.73 14.54
CA GLU A 134 20.46 6.70 15.13
C GLU A 134 20.24 6.90 16.63
N ILE A 135 19.06 6.51 17.14
CA ILE A 135 18.64 6.76 18.53
C ILE A 135 18.87 5.51 19.40
N LEU A 136 18.72 4.32 18.81
CA LEU A 136 18.85 3.05 19.51
C LEU A 136 20.28 2.50 19.46
N ARG A 137 20.62 1.70 20.48
CA ARG A 137 21.90 0.97 20.49
C ARG A 137 21.92 -0.03 19.32
N PRO A 138 22.99 -0.07 18.50
CA PRO A 138 23.07 -0.94 17.33
C PRO A 138 22.79 -2.42 17.61
N GLU A 139 23.31 -2.94 18.73
CA GLU A 139 23.12 -4.35 19.14
C GLU A 139 21.64 -4.69 19.38
N LYS A 140 20.93 -3.81 20.08
CA LYS A 140 19.51 -3.99 20.40
C LYS A 140 18.62 -3.89 19.16
N LEU A 141 18.99 -3.02 18.23
CA LEU A 141 18.29 -2.90 16.96
C LEU A 141 18.49 -4.15 16.09
N GLU A 142 19.69 -4.73 16.10
CA GLU A 142 19.97 -5.98 15.38
C GLU A 142 19.15 -7.14 15.95
N ASP A 143 19.09 -7.28 17.28
CA ASP A 143 18.23 -8.27 17.95
C ASP A 143 16.76 -8.16 17.50
N MET A 144 16.27 -6.92 17.31
CA MET A 144 14.93 -6.67 16.79
C MET A 144 14.82 -7.07 15.32
N TYR A 145 15.79 -6.72 14.47
CA TYR A 145 15.78 -7.11 13.05
C TYR A 145 15.77 -8.63 12.83
N GLN A 146 16.35 -9.41 13.75
CA GLN A 146 16.31 -10.87 13.72
C GLN A 146 14.93 -11.46 14.04
N GLU A 147 14.10 -10.75 14.81
CA GLU A 147 12.73 -11.18 15.14
C GLU A 147 11.71 -10.78 14.04
N VAL A 148 12.04 -9.81 13.17
CA VAL A 148 11.15 -9.31 12.10
C VAL A 148 10.59 -10.44 11.22
N PRO A 149 11.35 -11.46 10.76
CA PRO A 149 10.78 -12.51 9.92
C PRO A 149 9.72 -13.37 10.62
N LYS A 150 9.82 -13.56 11.94
CA LYS A 150 8.83 -14.30 12.73
C LYS A 150 7.61 -13.44 13.00
N LEU A 151 7.84 -12.19 13.41
CA LEU A 151 6.81 -11.19 13.65
C LEU A 151 5.97 -10.94 12.38
N SER A 152 6.64 -10.80 11.22
CA SER A 152 5.98 -10.58 9.93
C SER A 152 5.06 -11.73 9.54
N ARG A 153 5.49 -12.98 9.79
CA ARG A 153 4.66 -14.18 9.59
C ARG A 153 3.41 -14.19 10.46
N ASN A 154 3.56 -13.82 11.73
CA ASN A 154 2.44 -13.77 12.66
C ASN A 154 1.45 -12.67 12.27
N ILE A 155 1.94 -11.47 12.00
CA ILE A 155 1.11 -10.33 11.58
C ILE A 155 0.42 -10.61 10.23
N ALA A 156 1.13 -11.16 9.24
CA ALA A 156 0.57 -11.45 7.91
C ALA A 156 -0.64 -12.42 7.95
N LYS A 157 -0.67 -13.34 8.91
CA LYS A 157 -1.80 -14.25 9.14
C LYS A 157 -3.00 -13.57 9.78
N LEU A 158 -2.77 -12.53 10.57
CA LEU A 158 -3.79 -11.79 11.30
C LEU A 158 -4.42 -10.69 10.45
N LEU A 159 -3.65 -10.08 9.55
CA LEU A 159 -4.13 -8.96 8.75
C LEU A 159 -5.29 -9.37 7.81
N PRO A 160 -6.48 -8.75 7.97
CA PRO A 160 -7.56 -8.94 7.03
C PRO A 160 -7.14 -8.40 5.66
N HIS A 161 -7.67 -9.02 4.61
CA HIS A 161 -7.55 -8.45 3.27
C HIS A 161 -8.41 -7.18 3.20
N ALA A 162 -7.75 -6.02 3.23
CA ALA A 162 -8.43 -4.76 2.95
C ALA A 162 -8.77 -4.71 1.45
N HIS A 163 -10.05 -4.91 1.12
CA HIS A 163 -10.51 -4.84 -0.25
C HIS A 163 -10.79 -3.37 -0.60
N LEU A 164 -9.91 -2.76 -1.40
CA LEU A 164 -10.23 -1.53 -2.10
C LEU A 164 -10.92 -1.91 -3.42
N THR A 165 -12.09 -1.33 -3.69
CA THR A 165 -12.66 -1.45 -5.02
C THR A 165 -11.76 -0.77 -6.04
N TRP A 166 -11.87 -1.16 -7.31
CA TRP A 166 -11.12 -0.54 -8.39
C TRP A 166 -11.27 0.99 -8.42
N LYS A 167 -12.48 1.50 -8.12
CA LYS A 167 -12.78 2.92 -8.09
C LYS A 167 -12.14 3.63 -6.88
N GLU A 168 -12.10 2.99 -5.73
CA GLU A 168 -11.48 3.54 -4.52
C GLU A 168 -9.96 3.59 -4.67
N ALA A 169 -9.35 2.51 -5.18
CA ALA A 169 -7.92 2.48 -5.48
C ALA A 169 -7.53 3.59 -6.48
N GLU A 170 -8.30 3.76 -7.56
CA GLU A 170 -8.09 4.87 -8.49
C GLU A 170 -8.22 6.24 -7.81
N ARG A 171 -9.20 6.42 -6.92
CA ARG A 171 -9.45 7.68 -6.23
C ARG A 171 -8.31 8.04 -5.28
N GLU A 172 -7.82 7.07 -4.50
CA GLU A 172 -6.69 7.27 -3.59
C GLU A 172 -5.40 7.59 -4.34
N PHE A 173 -5.12 6.88 -5.44
CA PHE A 173 -4.02 7.23 -6.34
C PHE A 173 -4.14 8.68 -6.84
N GLU A 174 -5.31 9.06 -7.38
CA GLU A 174 -5.48 10.42 -7.91
C GLU A 174 -5.30 11.48 -6.80
N LYS A 175 -5.79 11.21 -5.59
CA LYS A 175 -5.66 12.11 -4.44
C LYS A 175 -4.19 12.30 -4.06
N GLN A 176 -3.43 11.21 -3.93
CA GLN A 176 -2.02 11.27 -3.55
C GLN A 176 -1.16 11.89 -4.66
N PHE A 177 -1.36 11.45 -5.90
CA PHE A 177 -0.56 11.88 -7.05
C PHE A 177 -0.76 13.36 -7.38
N LEU A 178 -2.01 13.82 -7.44
CA LEU A 178 -2.30 15.22 -7.69
C LEU A 178 -1.96 16.09 -6.47
N GLY A 179 -2.16 15.58 -5.25
CA GLY A 179 -1.78 16.28 -4.03
C GLY A 179 -0.27 16.53 -3.95
N HIS A 180 0.56 15.56 -4.36
CA HIS A 180 2.01 15.73 -4.44
C HIS A 180 2.40 16.79 -5.48
N ALA A 181 1.90 16.68 -6.71
CA ALA A 181 2.18 17.65 -7.77
C ALA A 181 1.74 19.09 -7.40
N LEU A 182 0.64 19.25 -6.66
CA LEU A 182 0.23 20.57 -6.18
C LEU A 182 1.16 21.12 -5.10
N LYS A 183 1.65 20.28 -4.19
CA LYS A 183 2.62 20.69 -3.16
C LYS A 183 3.96 21.08 -3.77
N GLU A 184 4.42 20.37 -4.79
CA GLU A 184 5.67 20.66 -5.51
C GLU A 184 5.65 22.06 -6.17
N HIS A 185 4.47 22.52 -6.60
CA HIS A 185 4.30 23.81 -7.28
C HIS A 185 3.62 24.88 -6.40
N ASP A 186 3.71 24.78 -5.07
CA ASP A 186 3.13 25.74 -4.12
C ASP A 186 1.63 26.03 -4.35
N GLY A 187 0.87 25.02 -4.77
CA GLY A 187 -0.56 25.13 -5.08
C GLY A 187 -0.87 25.72 -6.47
N SER A 188 0.14 25.98 -7.31
CA SER A 188 -0.07 26.49 -8.66
C SER A 188 -0.66 25.42 -9.60
N VAL A 189 -1.98 25.47 -9.77
CA VAL A 189 -2.73 24.54 -10.63
C VAL A 189 -2.25 24.58 -12.08
N SER A 190 -1.85 25.74 -12.59
CA SER A 190 -1.37 25.89 -13.97
C SER A 190 -0.04 25.16 -14.20
N LYS A 191 0.93 25.35 -13.29
CA LYS A 191 2.24 24.68 -13.37
C LYS A 191 2.10 23.16 -13.18
N ALA A 192 1.33 22.74 -12.18
CA ALA A 192 1.05 21.32 -11.95
C ALA A 192 0.33 20.68 -13.15
N ALA A 193 -0.67 21.33 -13.74
CA ALA A 193 -1.34 20.82 -14.94
C ALA A 193 -0.38 20.66 -16.13
N HIS A 194 0.56 21.59 -16.29
CA HIS A 194 1.57 21.54 -17.34
C HIS A 194 2.53 20.36 -17.16
N GLN A 195 3.12 20.19 -15.98
CA GLN A 195 3.98 19.04 -15.64
C GLN A 195 3.24 17.71 -15.86
N LEU A 196 2.00 17.63 -15.39
CA LEU A 196 1.17 16.44 -15.50
C LEU A 196 0.63 16.17 -16.92
N GLN A 197 0.84 17.09 -17.86
CA GLN A 197 0.33 17.07 -19.23
C GLN A 197 -1.19 16.87 -19.30
N ILE A 198 -1.93 17.58 -18.45
CA ILE A 198 -3.39 17.59 -18.43
C ILE A 198 -3.93 19.00 -18.59
N ARG A 199 -5.15 19.12 -19.12
CA ARG A 199 -5.83 20.42 -19.20
C ARG A 199 -6.08 20.99 -17.80
N VAL A 200 -5.87 22.29 -17.63
CA VAL A 200 -6.02 23.00 -16.36
C VAL A 200 -7.43 22.82 -15.78
N GLU A 201 -8.46 22.88 -16.62
CA GLU A 201 -9.86 22.66 -16.23
C GLU A 201 -10.10 21.23 -15.71
N THR A 202 -9.39 20.26 -16.30
CA THR A 202 -9.48 18.86 -15.85
C THR A 202 -8.86 18.70 -14.47
N LEU A 203 -7.74 19.37 -14.21
CA LEU A 203 -7.11 19.37 -12.89
C LEU A 203 -8.02 20.06 -11.86
N HIS A 204 -8.54 21.25 -12.13
CA HIS A 204 -9.50 21.93 -11.24
C HIS A 204 -10.70 21.07 -10.88
N ARG A 205 -11.31 20.40 -11.88
CA ARG A 205 -12.43 19.49 -11.64
C ARG A 205 -12.03 18.33 -10.72
N LYS A 206 -10.82 17.76 -10.89
CA LYS A 206 -10.32 16.67 -10.04
C LYS A 206 -10.00 17.15 -8.62
N ILE A 207 -9.37 18.32 -8.46
CA ILE A 207 -9.11 18.95 -7.16
C ILE A 207 -10.41 19.11 -6.37
N LYS A 208 -11.43 19.72 -6.99
CA LYS A 208 -12.74 19.91 -6.37
C LYS A 208 -13.42 18.59 -5.99
N LYS A 209 -13.36 17.59 -6.87
CA LYS A 209 -13.94 16.26 -6.62
C LYS A 209 -13.23 15.49 -5.50
N LEU A 210 -11.91 15.66 -5.38
CA LEU A 210 -11.06 14.96 -4.42
C LEU A 210 -10.94 15.71 -3.08
N GLY A 211 -11.43 16.95 -3.01
CA GLY A 211 -11.35 17.78 -1.81
C GLY A 211 -9.92 18.23 -1.48
N LEU A 212 -9.05 18.31 -2.51
CA LEU A 212 -7.70 18.84 -2.36
C LEU A 212 -7.81 20.37 -2.23
N LYS A 213 -7.16 20.94 -1.21
CA LYS A 213 -7.09 22.39 -0.95
C LYS A 213 -5.67 22.87 -1.17
#